data_AF-A0A973JC72-F1
#
_entry.id   AF-A0A973JC72-F1
#
_cell.length_a   1.000
_cell.length_b   1.000
_cell.length_c   1.000
_cell.angle_alpha   90.00
_cell.angle_beta   90.00
_cell.angle_gamma   90.00
#
_symmetry.space_group_name_H-M   'P 1'
#
loop_
_entity.id
_entity.type
_entity.pdbx_description
1 polymer ?
#
loop_
_entity_poly.entity_id
_entity_poly.type
_entity_poly.pdbx_seq_one_letter_code
_entity_poly.pdbx_strand_id
1 'polypeptide(L)'
;MTTDSSAFLASKVKEHAEKIYPEVVALRRDIHAHPELSYEERRTTALIVEYLERVGIAIEPSILETGVIAVIRGKKAGGERKLVALRADIDALPLNEENEHGFCSMEPGKMHACGHDMHTAMLLGAANILSSLNEELNGDVL
;
A
#
# COMPACT_ATOMS: atom_id res chain seq x y z
N MET A 1 12.33 -27.61 14.30
CA MET A 1 13.29 -26.65 13.70
C MET A 1 12.54 -25.48 13.02
N THR A 2 11.59 -24.83 13.70
CA THR A 2 10.66 -23.87 13.05
C THR A 2 10.59 -22.50 13.72
N THR A 3 11.12 -22.35 14.93
CA THR A 3 11.07 -21.10 15.72
C THR A 3 12.13 -20.08 15.29
N ASP A 4 13.23 -20.52 14.68
CA ASP A 4 14.34 -19.64 14.27
C ASP A 4 14.03 -18.86 12.99
N SER A 5 13.30 -19.49 12.05
CA SER A 5 13.00 -18.87 10.75
C SER A 5 11.97 -17.76 10.84
N SER A 6 10.95 -17.88 11.70
CA SER A 6 9.93 -16.85 11.86
C SER A 6 10.47 -15.62 12.61
N ALA A 7 11.30 -15.83 13.64
CA ALA A 7 11.98 -14.76 14.35
C ALA A 7 12.92 -13.98 13.43
N PHE A 8 13.67 -14.68 12.57
CA PHE A 8 14.52 -14.06 11.56
C PHE A 8 13.72 -13.19 10.58
N LEU A 9 12.63 -13.72 10.01
CA LEU A 9 11.78 -12.97 9.07
C LEU A 9 11.11 -11.77 9.74
N ALA A 10 10.61 -11.92 10.97
CA ALA A 10 10.02 -10.82 11.73
C ALA A 10 11.04 -9.70 11.96
N SER A 11 12.29 -10.04 12.27
CA SER A 11 13.37 -9.06 12.40
C SER A 11 13.67 -8.34 11.08
N LYS A 12 13.65 -9.06 9.95
CA LYS A 12 13.84 -8.45 8.63
C LYS A 12 12.70 -7.52 8.27
N VAL A 13 11.45 -7.94 8.46
CA VAL A 13 10.27 -7.09 8.26
C VAL A 13 10.39 -5.80 9.08
N LYS A 14 10.78 -5.91 10.36
CA LYS A 14 10.97 -4.74 11.23
C LYS A 14 12.07 -3.81 10.71
N GLU A 15 13.23 -4.35 10.32
CA GLU A 15 14.34 -3.58 9.76
C GLU A 15 13.93 -2.81 8.49
N HIS A 16 13.20 -3.47 7.58
CA HIS A 16 12.71 -2.82 6.37
C HIS A 16 11.63 -1.76 6.69
N ALA A 17 10.70 -2.06 7.61
CA ALA A 17 9.68 -1.12 8.04
C ALA A 17 10.27 0.17 8.63
N GLU A 18 11.29 0.06 9.47
CA GLU A 18 12.01 1.22 10.03
C GLU A 18 12.68 2.06 8.94
N LYS A 19 13.26 1.41 7.91
CA LYS A 19 13.90 2.09 6.78
C LYS A 19 12.90 2.87 5.91
N ILE A 20 11.73 2.29 5.62
CA ILE A 20 10.74 2.93 4.74
C ILE A 20 9.73 3.82 5.48
N TYR A 21 9.74 3.82 6.82
CA TYR A 21 8.78 4.58 7.61
C TYR A 21 8.64 6.06 7.20
N PRO A 22 9.74 6.82 6.95
CA PRO A 22 9.62 8.22 6.51
C PRO A 22 8.89 8.37 5.17
N GLU A 23 9.11 7.43 4.24
CA GLU A 23 8.45 7.40 2.94
C GLU A 23 6.96 7.09 3.10
N VAL A 24 6.60 6.09 3.90
CA VAL A 24 5.20 5.72 4.17
C VAL A 24 4.44 6.88 4.83
N VAL A 25 5.08 7.61 5.75
CA VAL A 25 4.49 8.82 6.36
C VAL A 25 4.31 9.93 5.33
N ALA A 26 5.29 10.14 4.44
CA ALA A 26 5.20 11.14 3.38
C ALA A 26 4.05 10.81 2.41
N LEU A 27 3.94 9.54 2.01
CA LEU A 27 2.88 9.01 1.16
C LEU A 27 1.49 9.21 1.78
N ARG A 28 1.32 8.85 3.07
CA ARG A 28 0.06 9.08 3.80
C ARG A 28 -0.32 10.56 3.79
N ARG A 29 0.63 11.45 4.05
CA ARG A 29 0.39 12.90 4.10
C ARG A 29 0.06 13.48 2.72
N ASP A 30 0.72 12.98 1.68
CA ASP A 30 0.42 13.38 0.30
C ASP A 30 -0.99 12.98 -0.11
N ILE A 31 -1.39 11.73 0.16
CA ILE A 31 -2.74 11.25 -0.14
C ILE A 31 -3.79 12.04 0.68
N HIS A 32 -3.51 12.29 1.96
CA HIS A 32 -4.39 13.09 2.81
C HIS A 32 -4.62 14.51 2.29
N ALA A 33 -3.56 15.16 1.81
CA ALA A 33 -3.61 16.53 1.29
C ALA A 33 -4.32 16.65 -0.07
N HIS A 34 -4.46 15.55 -0.81
CA HIS A 34 -5.09 15.54 -2.14
C HIS A 34 -6.19 14.46 -2.24
N PRO A 35 -7.27 14.57 -1.44
CA PRO A 35 -8.32 13.57 -1.38
C PRO A 35 -9.18 13.57 -2.66
N GLU A 36 -9.54 12.38 -3.13
CA GLU A 36 -10.47 12.17 -4.24
C GLU A 36 -11.70 11.40 -3.76
N LEU A 37 -12.89 11.76 -4.25
CA LEU A 37 -14.14 11.09 -3.87
C LEU A 37 -14.24 9.72 -4.52
N SER A 38 -15.16 8.90 -4.01
CA SER A 38 -15.47 7.59 -4.59
C SER A 38 -15.72 7.70 -6.10
N TYR A 39 -15.07 6.84 -6.88
CA TYR A 39 -15.09 6.81 -8.36
C TYR A 39 -14.37 7.96 -9.09
N GLU A 40 -13.67 8.84 -8.37
CA GLU A 40 -12.89 9.95 -8.95
C GLU A 40 -11.37 9.81 -8.72
N GLU A 41 -10.90 8.70 -8.13
CA GLU A 41 -9.57 8.52 -7.52
C GLU A 41 -8.43 8.32 -8.52
N ARG A 42 -8.35 9.16 -9.56
CA ARG A 42 -7.40 9.03 -10.68
C ARG A 42 -5.97 9.35 -10.27
N ARG A 43 -5.75 10.43 -9.51
CA ARG A 43 -4.43 10.82 -9.00
C ARG A 43 -3.91 9.76 -8.03
N THR A 44 -4.76 9.33 -7.11
CA THR A 44 -4.44 8.34 -6.08
C THR A 44 -4.10 6.99 -6.74
N THR A 45 -4.90 6.56 -7.72
CA THR A 45 -4.62 5.37 -8.54
C THR A 45 -3.27 5.49 -9.26
N ALA A 46 -2.98 6.61 -9.92
CA ALA A 46 -1.72 6.82 -10.63
C ALA A 46 -0.50 6.76 -9.69
N LEU A 47 -0.62 7.37 -8.50
CA LEU A 47 0.40 7.34 -7.46
C LEU A 47 0.65 5.92 -6.93
N ILE A 48 -0.42 5.11 -6.74
CA ILE A 48 -0.29 3.70 -6.35
C ILE A 48 0.45 2.90 -7.43
N VAL A 49 0.09 3.09 -8.70
CA VAL A 49 0.76 2.43 -9.83
C VAL A 49 2.25 2.79 -9.88
N GLU A 50 2.59 4.09 -9.83
CA GLU A 50 3.97 4.55 -9.85
C GLU A 50 4.78 3.97 -8.68
N TYR A 51 4.20 3.95 -7.47
CA TYR A 51 4.85 3.37 -6.30
C TYR A 51 5.16 1.89 -6.52
N LEU A 52 4.17 1.10 -6.97
CA LEU A 52 4.29 -0.34 -7.17
C LEU A 52 5.32 -0.69 -8.27
N GLU A 53 5.28 0.03 -9.39
CA GLU A 53 6.26 -0.14 -10.47
C GLU A 53 7.69 0.16 -9.99
N ARG A 54 7.86 1.24 -9.22
CA ARG A 54 9.16 1.63 -8.66
C ARG A 54 9.73 0.58 -7.71
N VAL A 55 8.89 -0.12 -6.95
CA VAL A 55 9.32 -1.22 -6.06
C VAL A 55 9.33 -2.59 -6.75
N GLY A 56 9.21 -2.61 -8.08
CA GLY A 56 9.37 -3.80 -8.91
C GLY A 56 8.18 -4.78 -8.86
N ILE A 57 6.99 -4.29 -8.51
CA ILE A 57 5.77 -5.10 -8.47
C ILE A 57 5.00 -4.86 -9.76
N ALA A 58 4.69 -5.95 -10.47
CA ALA A 58 3.91 -5.88 -11.70
C ALA A 58 2.42 -5.65 -11.39
N ILE A 59 1.82 -4.70 -12.10
CA ILE A 59 0.38 -4.44 -12.08
C ILE A 59 -0.31 -5.47 -12.96
N GLU A 60 -1.40 -6.06 -12.46
CA GLU A 60 -2.24 -6.97 -13.22
C GLU A 60 -3.25 -6.17 -14.07
N PRO A 61 -3.56 -6.63 -15.30
CA PRO A 61 -4.62 -6.03 -16.10
C PRO A 61 -5.95 -6.01 -15.34
N SER A 62 -6.64 -4.86 -15.35
CA SER A 62 -7.87 -4.65 -14.59
C SER A 62 -8.90 -3.88 -15.40
N ILE A 63 -10.18 -4.13 -15.11
CA ILE A 63 -11.32 -3.36 -15.64
C ILE A 63 -11.73 -2.20 -14.72
N LEU A 64 -11.04 -2.04 -13.59
CA LEU A 64 -11.33 -1.01 -12.60
C LEU A 64 -10.90 0.36 -13.15
N GLU A 65 -11.79 1.34 -13.06
CA GLU A 65 -11.49 2.70 -13.51
C GLU A 65 -10.54 3.44 -12.56
N THR A 66 -10.72 3.25 -11.26
CA THR A 66 -9.96 3.92 -10.19
C THR A 66 -9.45 2.91 -9.16
N GLY A 67 -8.97 1.75 -9.61
CA GLY A 67 -8.46 0.69 -8.74
C GLY A 67 -7.25 -0.02 -9.32
N VAL A 68 -6.44 -0.60 -8.44
CA VAL A 68 -5.19 -1.27 -8.81
C VAL A 68 -5.21 -2.70 -8.27
N ILE A 69 -4.78 -3.64 -9.11
CA ILE A 69 -4.53 -5.03 -8.73
C ILE A 69 -3.07 -5.32 -9.04
N ALA A 70 -2.36 -5.92 -8.10
CA ALA A 70 -0.95 -6.29 -8.27
C ALA A 70 -0.68 -7.63 -7.59
N VAL A 71 0.33 -8.36 -8.05
CA VAL A 71 0.68 -9.65 -7.43
C VAL A 71 2.18 -9.75 -7.18
N ILE A 72 2.53 -10.03 -5.93
CA ILE A 72 3.89 -10.41 -5.53
C ILE A 72 3.98 -11.93 -5.61
N ARG A 73 4.80 -12.43 -6.55
CA ARG A 73 5.02 -13.88 -6.73
C ARG A 73 6.10 -14.37 -5.77
N GLY A 74 5.73 -15.26 -4.86
CA GLY A 74 6.70 -15.90 -3.97
C GLY A 74 7.58 -16.89 -4.72
N LYS A 75 8.89 -16.84 -4.49
CA LYS A 75 9.87 -17.67 -5.21
C LYS A 75 10.27 -18.93 -4.46
N LYS A 76 9.99 -19.01 -3.15
CA LYS A 76 10.16 -20.23 -2.35
C LYS A 76 9.04 -21.25 -2.58
N ALA A 77 7.96 -20.81 -3.23
CA ALA A 77 6.84 -21.66 -3.57
C ALA A 77 7.29 -22.81 -4.50
N GLY A 78 7.28 -24.03 -3.96
CA GLY A 78 7.48 -25.25 -4.73
C GLY A 78 6.16 -25.75 -5.34
N GLY A 79 5.34 -26.45 -4.54
CA GLY A 79 4.08 -27.07 -4.97
C GLY A 79 2.89 -26.11 -5.08
N GLU A 80 1.77 -26.46 -4.43
CA GLU A 80 0.55 -25.64 -4.43
C GLU A 80 0.82 -24.22 -3.89
N ARG A 81 0.49 -23.20 -4.71
CA ARG A 81 0.64 -21.79 -4.35
C ARG A 81 -0.56 -21.34 -3.54
N LYS A 82 -0.34 -21.09 -2.25
CA LYS A 82 -1.30 -20.34 -1.45
C LYS A 82 -1.30 -18.88 -1.88
N LEU A 83 -2.47 -18.25 -1.82
CA LEU A 83 -2.66 -16.84 -2.10
C LEU A 83 -3.24 -16.17 -0.85
N VAL A 84 -2.66 -15.04 -0.46
CA VAL A 84 -3.23 -14.14 0.56
C VAL A 84 -3.47 -12.80 -0.09
N ALA A 85 -4.67 -12.24 0.07
CA ALA A 85 -5.00 -10.92 -0.44
C ALA A 85 -4.93 -9.87 0.67
N LEU A 86 -4.23 -8.78 0.38
CA LEU A 86 -4.19 -7.57 1.19
C LEU A 86 -4.95 -6.46 0.45
N ARG A 87 -5.78 -5.70 1.18
CA ARG A 87 -6.68 -4.73 0.55
C ARG A 87 -6.77 -3.46 1.38
N ALA A 88 -6.74 -2.32 0.70
CA ALA A 88 -6.99 -1.00 1.27
C ALA A 88 -7.98 -0.24 0.38
N ASP A 89 -8.87 0.50 1.02
CA ASP A 89 -9.71 1.51 0.36
C ASP A 89 -8.92 2.79 0.13
N ILE A 90 -9.27 3.53 -0.93
CA ILE A 90 -8.52 4.70 -1.38
C ILE A 90 -9.35 5.99 -1.46
N ASP A 91 -10.67 5.91 -1.26
CA ASP A 91 -11.59 7.04 -1.46
C ASP A 91 -11.69 7.95 -0.23
N ALA A 92 -12.01 9.21 -0.49
CA ALA A 92 -12.28 10.23 0.52
C ALA A 92 -13.78 10.50 0.66
N LEU A 93 -14.13 11.35 1.63
CA LEU A 93 -15.51 11.74 1.92
C LEU A 93 -15.79 13.20 1.51
N PRO A 94 -17.06 13.55 1.17
CA PRO A 94 -17.46 14.89 0.79
C PRO A 94 -17.72 15.78 2.03
N LEU A 95 -16.65 16.17 2.72
CA LEU A 95 -16.70 17.13 3.82
C LEU A 95 -15.47 18.04 3.82
N ASN A 96 -15.61 19.22 4.43
CA ASN A 96 -14.48 20.11 4.69
C ASN A 96 -13.67 19.60 5.88
N GLU A 97 -12.35 19.65 5.76
CA GLU A 97 -11.46 19.39 6.88
C GLU A 97 -11.39 20.60 7.82
N GLU A 98 -11.55 20.37 9.12
CA GLU A 98 -11.48 21.39 10.17
C GLU A 98 -10.16 21.36 10.97
N ASN A 99 -9.23 20.47 10.61
CA ASN A 99 -7.93 20.36 11.28
C ASN A 99 -6.98 21.50 10.87
N GLU A 100 -5.93 21.70 11.66
CA GLU A 100 -4.94 22.76 11.46
C GLU A 100 -3.50 22.24 11.27
N HIS A 101 -3.31 20.96 10.94
CA HIS A 101 -1.98 20.38 10.74
C HIS A 101 -1.42 20.62 9.33
N GLY A 102 -0.10 20.56 9.17
CA GLY A 102 0.59 20.93 7.92
C GLY A 102 0.37 20.03 6.70
N PHE A 103 -0.60 19.11 6.73
CA PHE A 103 -0.97 18.23 5.63
C PHE A 103 -2.49 18.11 5.46
N CYS A 104 -3.27 19.10 5.93
CA CYS A 104 -4.71 19.14 5.67
C CYS A 104 -4.99 19.13 4.16
N SER A 105 -6.20 18.69 3.80
CA SER A 105 -6.75 18.70 2.46
C SER A 105 -6.58 20.05 1.79
N MET A 106 -6.04 20.02 0.58
CA MET A 106 -5.95 21.15 -0.33
C MET A 106 -7.16 21.24 -1.26
N GLU A 107 -8.07 20.27 -1.19
CA GLU A 107 -9.25 20.14 -2.03
C GLU A 107 -10.52 20.50 -1.23
N PRO A 108 -11.12 21.69 -1.46
CA PRO A 108 -12.31 22.11 -0.71
C PRO A 108 -13.46 21.11 -0.83
N GLY A 109 -14.10 20.81 0.30
CA GLY A 109 -15.21 19.86 0.38
C GLY A 109 -14.82 18.39 0.29
N LYS A 110 -13.52 18.05 0.31
CA LYS A 110 -13.02 16.67 0.30
C LYS A 110 -12.05 16.44 1.45
N MET A 111 -12.17 15.28 2.13
CA MET A 111 -11.28 14.90 3.23
C MET A 111 -11.18 13.38 3.39
N HIS A 112 -9.97 12.87 3.64
CA HIS A 112 -9.80 11.51 4.17
C HIS A 112 -10.11 11.45 5.67
N ALA A 113 -11.39 11.37 6.02
CA ALA A 113 -11.85 11.28 7.41
C ALA A 113 -11.98 9.85 7.95
N CYS A 114 -11.85 8.82 7.10
CA CYS A 114 -11.92 7.40 7.49
C CYS A 114 -10.56 6.69 7.52
N GLY A 115 -9.47 7.40 7.24
CA GLY A 115 -8.12 6.83 7.27
C GLY A 115 -7.70 6.05 6.01
N HIS A 116 -8.42 6.20 4.89
CA HIS A 116 -8.10 5.51 3.62
C HIS A 116 -6.74 5.94 3.06
N ASP A 117 -6.32 7.17 3.31
CA ASP A 117 -4.95 7.67 3.14
C ASP A 117 -3.90 6.84 3.90
N MET A 118 -4.19 6.53 5.16
CA MET A 118 -3.31 5.72 6.01
C MET A 118 -3.31 4.25 5.58
N HIS A 119 -4.48 3.66 5.33
CA HIS A 119 -4.59 2.25 4.88
C HIS A 119 -3.82 2.04 3.58
N THR A 120 -3.98 2.94 2.62
CA THR A 120 -3.27 2.90 1.33
C THR A 120 -1.76 2.99 1.52
N ALA A 121 -1.29 3.97 2.31
CA ALA A 121 0.14 4.13 2.55
C ALA A 121 0.75 2.92 3.29
N MET A 122 0.05 2.36 4.28
CA MET A 122 0.48 1.16 4.99
C MET A 122 0.53 -0.06 4.06
N LEU A 123 -0.46 -0.22 3.18
CA LEU A 123 -0.49 -1.33 2.22
C LEU A 123 0.66 -1.23 1.22
N LEU A 124 0.94 -0.04 0.68
CA LEU A 124 2.07 0.18 -0.22
C LEU A 124 3.41 -0.09 0.48
N GLY A 125 3.55 0.32 1.76
CA GLY A 125 4.70 -0.03 2.59
C GLY A 125 4.85 -1.55 2.79
N ALA A 126 3.75 -2.25 3.08
CA ALA A 126 3.75 -3.71 3.20
C ALA A 126 4.13 -4.39 1.88
N ALA A 127 3.60 -3.90 0.75
CA ALA A 127 3.93 -4.41 -0.59
C ALA A 127 5.42 -4.26 -0.90
N ASN A 128 6.04 -3.12 -0.58
CA ASN A 128 7.48 -2.89 -0.72
C ASN A 128 8.29 -3.93 0.08
N ILE A 129 7.98 -4.10 1.37
CA ILE A 129 8.65 -5.06 2.24
C ILE A 129 8.51 -6.49 1.68
N LEU A 130 7.29 -6.90 1.33
CA LEU A 130 7.01 -8.24 0.82
C LEU A 130 7.68 -8.51 -0.54
N SER A 131 7.73 -7.51 -1.42
CA SER A 131 8.45 -7.60 -2.70
C SER A 131 9.95 -7.82 -2.47
N SER A 132 10.56 -7.09 -1.53
CA SER A 132 11.97 -7.25 -1.16
C SER A 132 12.30 -8.60 -0.52
N LEU A 133 11.30 -9.30 0.02
CA LEU A 133 11.42 -10.60 0.67
C LEU A 133 10.78 -11.73 -0.16
N ASN A 134 10.50 -11.51 -1.45
CA ASN A 134 9.79 -12.47 -2.29
C ASN A 134 10.50 -13.83 -2.43
N GLU A 135 11.83 -13.88 -2.25
CA GLU A 135 12.63 -15.10 -2.15
C GLU A 135 12.25 -16.00 -0.97
N GLU A 136 11.65 -15.45 0.08
CA GLU A 136 11.26 -16.17 1.28
C GLU A 136 9.78 -16.58 1.30
N LEU A 137 8.99 -16.07 0.35
CA LEU A 137 7.55 -16.31 0.31
C LEU A 137 7.23 -17.67 -0.34
N ASN A 138 6.49 -18.51 0.41
CA ASN A 138 6.00 -19.82 -0.01
C ASN A 138 4.65 -19.77 -0.76
N GLY A 139 4.23 -18.59 -1.20
CA GLY A 139 2.96 -18.33 -1.85
C GLY A 139 2.94 -16.93 -2.44
N ASP A 140 1.83 -16.59 -3.07
CA ASP A 140 1.64 -15.28 -3.70
C ASP A 140 0.89 -14.34 -2.74
N VAL A 141 1.11 -13.04 -2.92
CA VAL A 141 0.34 -11.99 -2.26
C VAL A 141 -0.34 -11.14 -3.33
N LEU A 142 -1.66 -11.01 -3.22
CA LEU A 142 -2.50 -10.11 -4.02
C LEU A 142 -2.67 -8.79 -3.26
#